data_AF-Q1AC88-F1
#
_entry.id   AF-Q1AC88-F1
#
_cell.length_a   1.000
_cell.length_b   1.000
_cell.length_c   1.000
_cell.angle_alpha   90.00
_cell.angle_beta   90.00
_cell.angle_gamma   90.00
#
_symmetry.space_group_name_H-M   'P 1'
#
loop_
_entity.id
_entity.type
_entity.pdbx_description
1 polymer ?
#
loop_
_entity_poly.entity_id
_entity_poly.type
_entity_poly.pdbx_seq_one_letter_code
_entity_poly.pdbx_strand_id
1 'polypeptide(L)'
;MNLTAPFSSESLFFLSRLDASAEINGIQIQADRHQPSGSGLRLESQCDDLAITLWAGAEWSDWLAPQLVVPALEQIEPDLHPAVAGWLLSPLNAWLQAASLPGLTSPALHQADAPERCWRLTFTRADARLSLYMTQIAPDLLTRWLAALTPPAQREHTLPLVLGWCWLPAEEAARITPGDALPLQGMAPQPDCFWLSSPDSPEQLRLNDAESGVVVRATLPTVAPTAPDEICLLAEAGRVSLKAESLGQWAPGLETSLNACAYPRLQLSRRGTLWAEGTLLQLDDGWAVRITRRIPAVPTEQEG
;
A
#
# COMPACT_ATOMS: atom_id res chain seq x y z
N MET A 1 -5.93 -13.23 -11.42
CA MET A 1 -6.02 -11.81 -11.84
C MET A 1 -6.03 -10.96 -10.58
N ASN A 2 -4.91 -10.34 -10.26
CA ASN A 2 -4.78 -9.48 -9.07
C ASN A 2 -5.12 -8.05 -9.45
N LEU A 3 -6.40 -7.71 -9.40
CA LEU A 3 -6.81 -6.32 -9.23
C LEU A 3 -6.38 -5.92 -7.83
N THR A 4 -5.48 -4.94 -7.73
CA THR A 4 -5.28 -4.18 -6.50
C THR A 4 -6.65 -3.82 -5.96
N ALA A 5 -6.98 -4.29 -4.75
CA ALA A 5 -8.17 -3.83 -4.04
C ALA A 5 -8.05 -2.29 -3.98
N PRO A 6 -9.04 -1.53 -4.49
CA PRO A 6 -8.92 -0.07 -4.58
C PRO A 6 -8.82 0.63 -3.21
N PHE A 7 -8.95 -0.13 -2.11
CA PHE A 7 -8.69 0.32 -0.75
C PHE A 7 -8.04 -0.80 0.06
N SER A 8 -6.79 -1.16 -0.23
CA SER A 8 -5.89 -1.53 0.86
C SER A 8 -5.68 -0.26 1.70
N SER A 9 -5.67 -0.36 3.02
CA SER A 9 -5.33 0.74 3.94
C SER A 9 -3.85 1.15 3.84
N GLU A 10 -3.26 1.07 2.65
CA GLU A 10 -1.89 1.46 2.38
C GLU A 10 -1.86 2.99 2.28
N SER A 11 -1.17 3.61 3.25
CA SER A 11 -0.84 5.04 3.19
C SER A 11 -0.29 5.41 1.81
N LEU A 12 -0.56 6.63 1.34
CA LEU A 12 -0.03 7.14 0.07
C LEU A 12 1.50 6.99 -0.02
N PHE A 13 2.18 7.09 1.12
CA PHE A 13 3.60 6.78 1.24
C PHE A 13 3.94 5.37 0.73
N PHE A 14 3.24 4.33 1.16
CA PHE A 14 3.52 2.95 0.72
C PHE A 14 3.21 2.75 -0.76
N LEU A 15 2.14 3.37 -1.28
CA LEU A 15 1.83 3.35 -2.71
C LEU A 15 2.96 3.99 -3.53
N SER A 16 3.52 5.09 -3.06
CA SER A 16 4.66 5.77 -3.71
C SER A 16 5.91 4.88 -3.82
N ARG A 17 6.02 3.86 -2.96
CA ARG A 17 7.19 2.99 -2.84
C ARG A 17 7.09 1.71 -3.67
N LEU A 18 5.98 1.51 -4.38
CA LEU A 18 5.87 0.45 -5.38
C LEU A 18 6.81 0.75 -6.56
N ASP A 19 7.71 -0.19 -6.84
CA ASP A 19 8.80 -0.08 -7.82
C ASP A 19 9.83 1.01 -7.50
N ALA A 20 9.90 1.48 -6.24
CA ALA A 20 10.95 2.39 -5.81
C ALA A 20 12.31 1.69 -5.82
N SER A 21 13.35 2.43 -6.20
CA SER A 21 14.65 1.86 -6.47
C SER A 21 15.80 2.64 -5.86
N ALA A 22 16.91 1.95 -5.66
CA ALA A 22 18.21 2.53 -5.34
C ALA A 22 19.31 1.74 -6.07
N GLU A 23 20.51 2.30 -6.12
CA GLU A 23 21.68 1.60 -6.63
C GLU A 23 22.83 1.75 -5.63
N ILE A 24 23.52 0.65 -5.34
CA ILE A 24 24.71 0.64 -4.49
C ILE A 24 25.72 -0.35 -5.04
N ASN A 25 26.97 0.10 -5.27
CA ASN A 25 28.06 -0.76 -5.75
C ASN A 25 27.71 -1.59 -7.00
N GLY A 26 26.93 -1.03 -7.94
CA GLY A 26 26.47 -1.73 -9.15
C GLY A 26 25.37 -2.78 -8.92
N ILE A 27 24.79 -2.84 -7.71
CA ILE A 27 23.62 -3.64 -7.38
C ILE A 27 22.39 -2.73 -7.42
N GLN A 28 21.43 -3.08 -8.28
CA GLN A 28 20.14 -2.43 -8.32
C GLN A 28 19.22 -3.02 -7.25
N ILE A 29 18.56 -2.15 -6.50
CA ILE A 29 17.59 -2.50 -5.46
C ILE A 29 16.23 -1.99 -5.92
N GLN A 30 15.20 -2.83 -5.81
CA GLN A 30 13.82 -2.47 -6.12
C GLN A 30 12.87 -3.00 -5.06
N ALA A 31 11.92 -2.17 -4.64
CA ALA A 31 10.86 -2.56 -3.73
C ALA A 31 9.53 -2.79 -4.45
N ASP A 32 8.83 -3.84 -4.06
CA ASP A 32 7.45 -4.09 -4.49
C ASP A 32 6.70 -4.98 -3.48
N ARG A 33 5.42 -5.25 -3.77
CA ARG A 33 4.63 -6.23 -3.00
C ARG A 33 4.42 -7.49 -3.80
N HIS A 34 4.80 -8.62 -3.23
CA HIS A 34 4.74 -9.92 -3.89
C HIS A 34 4.27 -11.00 -2.91
N GLN A 35 3.61 -12.03 -3.45
CA GLN A 35 3.26 -13.23 -2.71
C GLN A 35 4.13 -14.38 -3.24
N PRO A 36 5.21 -14.76 -2.53
CA PRO A 36 6.03 -15.89 -2.93
C PRO A 36 5.28 -17.22 -2.75
N SER A 37 5.85 -18.29 -3.29
CA SER A 37 5.36 -19.66 -3.13
C SER A 37 6.53 -20.63 -3.04
N GLY A 38 6.31 -21.80 -2.45
CA GLY A 38 7.31 -22.87 -2.32
C GLY A 38 8.16 -22.76 -1.06
N SER A 39 9.21 -23.57 -0.99
CA SER A 39 10.15 -23.59 0.14
C SER A 39 11.33 -22.64 -0.11
N GLY A 40 11.90 -22.13 0.96
CA GLY A 40 13.04 -21.22 0.91
C GLY A 40 13.73 -21.11 2.27
N LEU A 41 14.41 -19.99 2.48
CA LEU A 41 15.20 -19.73 3.67
C LEU A 41 14.59 -18.59 4.47
N ARG A 42 14.38 -18.82 5.77
CA ARG A 42 14.14 -17.76 6.75
C ARG A 42 15.48 -17.23 7.24
N LEU A 43 15.65 -15.92 7.08
CA LEU A 43 16.80 -15.14 7.53
C LEU A 43 16.35 -14.32 8.73
N GLU A 44 16.94 -14.56 9.89
CA GLU A 44 16.72 -13.75 11.09
C GLU A 44 17.92 -12.84 11.31
N SER A 45 17.65 -11.64 11.82
CA SER A 45 18.68 -10.67 12.17
C SER A 45 18.12 -9.67 13.16
N GLN A 46 18.98 -8.81 13.69
CA GLN A 46 18.58 -7.61 14.42
C GLN A 46 18.96 -6.35 13.64
N CYS A 47 18.17 -5.30 13.81
CA CYS A 47 18.42 -3.97 13.28
C CYS A 47 17.94 -2.96 14.32
N ASP A 48 18.84 -2.15 14.88
CA ASP A 48 18.49 -1.20 15.96
C ASP A 48 17.88 -1.90 17.19
N ASP A 49 18.46 -3.03 17.59
CA ASP A 49 17.97 -3.96 18.63
C ASP A 49 16.56 -4.56 18.39
N LEU A 50 15.94 -4.26 17.25
CA LEU A 50 14.67 -4.84 16.83
C LEU A 50 14.91 -6.11 16.01
N ALA A 51 14.23 -7.19 16.40
CA ALA A 51 14.24 -8.42 15.64
C ALA A 51 13.56 -8.20 14.27
N ILE A 52 14.22 -8.67 13.22
CA ILE A 52 13.68 -8.71 11.87
C ILE A 52 13.74 -10.13 11.33
N THR A 53 12.74 -10.47 10.52
CA THR A 53 12.68 -11.74 9.81
C THR A 53 12.44 -11.46 8.33
N LEU A 54 13.32 -12.03 7.51
CA LEU A 54 13.24 -12.00 6.06
C LEU A 54 13.11 -13.43 5.53
N TRP A 55 12.61 -13.57 4.31
CA TRP A 55 12.58 -14.84 3.59
C TRP A 55 13.24 -14.70 2.21
N ALA A 56 13.95 -15.72 1.76
CA ALA A 56 14.55 -15.80 0.43
C ALA A 56 14.09 -17.07 -0.29
N GLY A 57 13.74 -16.94 -1.58
CA GLY A 57 13.33 -18.07 -2.42
C GLY A 57 14.52 -18.85 -2.97
N ALA A 58 14.25 -19.83 -3.82
CA ALA A 58 15.25 -20.74 -4.38
C ALA A 58 16.44 -20.04 -5.08
N GLU A 59 16.28 -18.79 -5.52
CA GLU A 59 17.34 -17.97 -6.11
C GLU A 59 18.53 -17.68 -5.17
N TRP A 60 18.41 -17.96 -3.87
CA TRP A 60 19.49 -17.77 -2.91
C TRP A 60 20.76 -18.55 -3.28
N SER A 61 20.63 -19.75 -3.87
CA SER A 61 21.76 -20.60 -4.22
C SER A 61 22.53 -20.03 -5.42
N ASP A 62 21.82 -19.57 -6.45
CA ASP A 62 22.40 -18.86 -7.60
C ASP A 62 23.07 -17.55 -7.17
N TRP A 63 22.50 -16.87 -6.16
CA TRP A 63 23.12 -15.69 -5.59
C TRP A 63 24.47 -16.00 -4.91
N LEU A 64 24.63 -17.17 -4.31
CA LEU A 64 25.89 -17.56 -3.65
C LEU A 64 26.87 -18.25 -4.59
N ALA A 65 26.41 -18.81 -5.72
CA ALA A 65 27.21 -19.65 -6.62
C ALA A 65 28.60 -19.11 -7.01
N PRO A 66 28.85 -17.80 -7.20
CA PRO A 66 30.19 -17.29 -7.48
C PRO A 66 31.22 -17.56 -6.36
N GLN A 67 30.78 -17.71 -5.12
CA GLN A 67 31.65 -17.94 -3.95
C GLN A 67 31.42 -19.30 -3.31
N LEU A 68 30.20 -19.84 -3.42
CA LEU A 68 29.77 -21.06 -2.78
C LEU A 68 28.72 -21.75 -3.65
N VAL A 69 29.14 -22.80 -4.35
CA VAL A 69 28.24 -23.63 -5.17
C VAL A 69 27.56 -24.63 -4.25
N VAL A 70 26.38 -24.27 -3.75
CA VAL A 70 25.56 -25.15 -2.91
C VAL A 70 24.11 -25.14 -3.40
N PRO A 71 23.57 -26.29 -3.86
CA PRO A 71 22.22 -26.38 -4.40
C PRO A 71 21.13 -26.49 -3.32
N ALA A 72 21.48 -26.83 -2.07
CA ALA A 72 20.49 -27.07 -1.00
C ALA A 72 21.09 -26.81 0.40
N LEU A 73 20.28 -26.32 1.35
CA LEU A 73 20.73 -25.95 2.70
C LEU A 73 21.26 -27.15 3.48
N GLU A 74 20.69 -28.33 3.27
CA GLU A 74 21.05 -29.58 3.95
C GLU A 74 22.49 -30.01 3.67
N GLN A 75 23.13 -29.44 2.64
CA GLN A 75 24.53 -29.67 2.30
C GLN A 75 25.49 -28.73 3.03
N ILE A 76 24.96 -27.76 3.79
CA ILE A 76 25.73 -26.80 4.59
C ILE A 76 25.68 -27.25 6.05
N GLU A 77 26.86 -27.43 6.64
CA GLU A 77 26.97 -27.72 8.07
C GLU A 77 26.25 -26.64 8.90
N PRO A 78 25.44 -27.01 9.91
CA PRO A 78 24.69 -26.06 10.73
C PRO A 78 25.53 -24.93 11.33
N ASP A 79 26.78 -25.20 11.68
CA ASP A 79 27.70 -24.21 12.25
C ASP A 79 28.07 -23.09 11.27
N LEU A 80 27.89 -23.31 9.96
CA LEU A 80 28.13 -22.31 8.91
C LEU A 80 26.88 -21.50 8.54
N HIS A 81 25.71 -21.89 9.04
CA HIS A 81 24.43 -21.22 8.75
C HIS A 81 24.45 -19.71 9.05
N PRO A 82 25.01 -19.23 10.18
CA PRO A 82 25.14 -17.79 10.44
C PRO A 82 26.00 -17.05 9.41
N ALA A 83 27.08 -17.68 8.91
CA ALA A 83 27.94 -17.07 7.90
C ALA A 83 27.20 -16.95 6.55
N VAL A 84 26.45 -17.99 6.16
CA VAL A 84 25.62 -17.98 4.95
C VAL A 84 24.52 -16.93 5.05
N ALA A 85 23.83 -16.83 6.19
CA ALA A 85 22.86 -15.76 6.43
C ALA A 85 23.52 -14.38 6.32
N GLY A 86 24.69 -14.18 6.91
CA GLY A 86 25.46 -12.94 6.80
C GLY A 86 25.79 -12.58 5.36
N TRP A 87 26.14 -13.56 4.51
CA TRP A 87 26.40 -13.33 3.09
C TRP A 87 25.13 -12.96 2.30
N LEU A 88 24.02 -13.66 2.53
CA LEU A 88 22.74 -13.34 1.90
C LEU A 88 22.21 -11.96 2.32
N LEU A 89 22.48 -11.53 3.56
CA LEU A 89 22.10 -10.23 4.09
C LEU A 89 23.10 -9.10 3.79
N SER A 90 24.31 -9.44 3.31
CA SER A 90 25.35 -8.45 3.01
C SER A 90 24.93 -7.33 2.04
N PRO A 91 24.20 -7.57 0.92
CA PRO A 91 23.77 -6.47 0.04
C PRO A 91 22.78 -5.53 0.73
N LEU A 92 21.86 -6.07 1.54
CA LEU A 92 20.93 -5.30 2.34
C LEU A 92 21.70 -4.45 3.37
N ASN A 93 22.62 -5.06 4.12
CA ASN A 93 23.42 -4.33 5.11
C ASN A 93 24.28 -3.22 4.47
N ALA A 94 24.89 -3.47 3.31
CA ALA A 94 25.66 -2.46 2.58
C ALA A 94 24.78 -1.28 2.13
N TRP A 95 23.58 -1.55 1.63
CA TRP A 95 22.62 -0.51 1.28
C TRP A 95 22.17 0.29 2.51
N LEU A 96 21.83 -0.39 3.62
CA LEU A 96 21.43 0.28 4.86
C LEU A 96 22.53 1.24 5.34
N GLN A 97 23.78 0.78 5.37
CA GLN A 97 24.92 1.63 5.75
C GLN A 97 25.11 2.82 4.80
N ALA A 98 25.01 2.61 3.49
CA ALA A 98 25.10 3.68 2.50
C ALA A 98 23.97 4.73 2.65
N ALA A 99 22.78 4.28 3.04
CA ALA A 99 21.63 5.11 3.36
C ALA A 99 21.69 5.73 4.77
N SER A 100 22.79 5.55 5.52
CA SER A 100 22.94 5.97 6.92
C SER A 100 21.85 5.40 7.86
N LEU A 101 21.38 4.19 7.57
CA LEU A 101 20.45 3.41 8.38
C LEU A 101 21.22 2.41 9.28
N PRO A 102 20.62 1.97 10.40
CA PRO A 102 21.22 0.95 11.26
C PRO A 102 21.55 -0.34 10.51
N GLY A 103 22.73 -0.88 10.77
CA GLY A 103 23.18 -2.14 10.17
C GLY A 103 22.51 -3.37 10.77
N LEU A 104 22.73 -4.50 10.12
CA LEU A 104 22.23 -5.81 10.52
C LEU A 104 23.23 -6.54 11.42
N THR A 105 22.74 -7.21 12.46
CA THR A 105 23.56 -8.00 13.39
C THR A 105 22.93 -9.35 13.72
N SER A 106 23.75 -10.28 14.21
CA SER A 106 23.31 -11.62 14.67
C SER A 106 22.52 -12.42 13.64
N PRO A 107 23.05 -12.63 12.41
CA PRO A 107 22.33 -13.33 11.37
C PRO A 107 22.14 -14.82 11.71
N ALA A 108 20.94 -15.34 11.48
CA ALA A 108 20.62 -16.76 11.60
C ALA A 108 19.82 -17.24 10.38
N LEU A 109 19.90 -18.55 10.12
CA LEU A 109 19.34 -19.18 8.93
C LEU A 109 18.52 -20.42 9.31
N HIS A 110 17.34 -20.54 8.72
CA HIS A 110 16.49 -21.72 8.87
C HIS A 110 15.77 -22.04 7.56
N GLN A 111 15.37 -23.30 7.36
CA GLN A 111 14.40 -23.64 6.32
C GLN A 111 13.02 -23.06 6.69
N ALA A 112 12.29 -22.53 5.71
CA ALA A 112 10.91 -22.10 5.91
C ALA A 112 10.10 -22.07 4.62
N ASP A 113 8.79 -22.22 4.75
CA ASP A 113 7.85 -22.04 3.65
C ASP A 113 7.66 -20.55 3.32
N ALA A 114 7.22 -20.31 2.08
CA ALA A 114 6.94 -18.99 1.57
C ALA A 114 5.90 -18.24 2.43
N PRO A 115 6.15 -16.96 2.76
CA PRO A 115 5.19 -16.15 3.50
C PRO A 115 3.98 -15.74 2.65
N GLU A 116 2.97 -15.18 3.32
CA GLU A 116 1.90 -14.44 2.66
C GLU A 116 2.42 -13.17 1.94
N ARG A 117 1.52 -12.46 1.26
CA ARG A 117 1.85 -11.25 0.51
C ARG A 117 2.45 -10.17 1.43
N CYS A 118 3.75 -9.93 1.29
CA CYS A 118 4.48 -8.92 2.04
C CYS A 118 5.26 -7.98 1.11
N TRP A 119 6.01 -7.05 1.70
CA TRP A 119 6.96 -6.23 0.95
C TRP A 119 8.20 -7.05 0.62
N ARG A 120 8.78 -6.80 -0.55
CA ARG A 120 9.97 -7.46 -1.05
C ARG A 120 10.99 -6.42 -1.49
N LEU A 121 12.25 -6.65 -1.15
CA LEU A 121 13.40 -6.00 -1.78
C LEU A 121 14.06 -6.99 -2.74
N THR A 122 14.16 -6.61 -4.00
CA THR A 122 14.91 -7.35 -5.02
C THR A 122 16.26 -6.69 -5.21
N PHE A 123 17.32 -7.47 -5.06
CA PHE A 123 18.70 -7.11 -5.38
C PHE A 123 19.07 -7.76 -6.71
N THR A 124 19.52 -6.96 -7.66
CA THR A 124 19.91 -7.43 -9.00
C THR A 124 21.35 -7.01 -9.27
N ARG A 125 22.17 -8.00 -9.62
CA ARG A 125 23.52 -7.83 -10.15
C ARG A 125 23.55 -8.39 -11.57
N ALA A 126 24.65 -8.21 -12.29
CA ALA A 126 24.72 -8.55 -13.71
C ALA A 126 24.42 -10.03 -14.03
N ASP A 127 24.70 -10.95 -13.09
CA ASP A 127 24.65 -12.40 -13.26
C ASP A 127 23.59 -13.11 -12.39
N ALA A 128 22.99 -12.43 -11.41
CA ALA A 128 22.03 -13.04 -10.50
C ALA A 128 21.06 -12.04 -9.86
N ARG A 129 20.01 -12.60 -9.25
CA ARG A 129 18.97 -11.87 -8.53
C ARG A 129 18.74 -12.54 -7.19
N LEU A 130 18.54 -11.73 -6.15
CA LEU A 130 18.12 -12.19 -4.82
C LEU A 130 16.90 -11.38 -4.39
N SER A 131 15.83 -12.06 -3.99
CA SER A 131 14.67 -11.40 -3.40
C SER A 131 14.59 -11.69 -1.91
N LEU A 132 14.51 -10.62 -1.11
CA LEU A 132 14.32 -10.65 0.33
C LEU A 132 12.92 -10.15 0.68
N TYR A 133 12.11 -11.03 1.24
CA TYR A 133 10.71 -10.79 1.61
C TYR A 133 10.64 -10.43 3.09
N MET A 134 10.10 -9.25 3.43
CA MET A 134 10.02 -8.76 4.81
C MET A 134 8.81 -9.36 5.52
N THR A 135 9.02 -10.45 6.26
CA THR A 135 7.94 -11.21 6.91
C THR A 135 7.61 -10.66 8.29
N GLN A 136 8.62 -10.19 9.01
CA GLN A 136 8.46 -9.52 10.31
C GLN A 136 9.41 -8.33 10.39
N ILE A 137 8.85 -7.13 10.42
CA ILE A 137 9.57 -5.87 10.54
C ILE A 137 8.69 -4.86 11.26
N ALA A 138 9.28 -4.07 12.17
CA ALA A 138 8.56 -3.00 12.83
C ALA A 138 8.08 -1.96 11.79
N PRO A 139 6.83 -1.44 11.87
CA PRO A 139 6.29 -0.51 10.87
C PRO A 139 7.17 0.73 10.63
N ASP A 140 7.73 1.31 11.69
CA ASP A 140 8.63 2.47 11.60
C ASP A 140 9.93 2.11 10.87
N LEU A 141 10.47 0.92 11.13
CA LEU A 141 11.68 0.46 10.46
C LEU A 141 11.44 0.21 8.96
N LEU A 142 10.33 -0.44 8.62
CA LEU A 142 9.89 -0.61 7.23
C LEU A 142 9.74 0.73 6.52
N THR A 143 9.10 1.70 7.19
CA THR A 143 8.93 3.06 6.66
C THR A 143 10.28 3.71 6.39
N ARG A 144 11.24 3.62 7.32
CA ARG A 144 12.61 4.14 7.13
C ARG A 144 13.33 3.49 5.95
N TRP A 145 13.23 2.17 5.81
CA TRP A 145 13.86 1.43 4.71
C TRP A 145 13.27 1.86 3.36
N LEU A 146 11.95 1.85 3.24
CA LEU A 146 11.29 2.27 2.00
C LEU A 146 11.52 3.76 1.71
N ALA A 147 11.64 4.60 2.74
CA ALA A 147 11.95 6.03 2.57
C ALA A 147 13.32 6.28 1.94
N ALA A 148 14.28 5.38 2.14
CA ALA A 148 15.62 5.45 1.54
C ALA A 148 15.66 5.04 0.06
N LEU A 149 14.53 4.60 -0.52
CA LEU A 149 14.41 4.31 -1.95
C LEU A 149 13.86 5.52 -2.71
N THR A 150 14.28 5.68 -3.95
CA THR A 150 13.78 6.72 -4.85
C THR A 150 12.51 6.22 -5.54
N PRO A 151 11.35 6.90 -5.37
CA PRO A 151 10.13 6.52 -6.08
C PRO A 151 10.29 6.66 -7.61
N PRO A 152 9.63 5.80 -8.40
CA PRO A 152 9.78 5.78 -9.86
C PRO A 152 9.14 7.03 -10.50
N ALA A 153 9.95 7.80 -11.25
CA ALA A 153 9.54 9.11 -11.79
C ALA A 153 8.34 9.06 -12.78
N GLN A 154 8.20 7.96 -13.53
CA GLN A 154 7.15 7.81 -14.54
C GLN A 154 5.92 7.04 -14.05
N ARG A 155 5.94 6.51 -12.82
CA ARG A 155 4.81 5.74 -12.32
C ARG A 155 3.71 6.69 -11.86
N GLU A 156 2.51 6.43 -12.34
CA GLU A 156 1.31 7.12 -11.90
C GLU A 156 0.37 6.15 -11.17
N HIS A 157 -0.35 6.70 -10.20
CA HIS A 157 -1.36 6.00 -9.42
C HIS A 157 -2.70 6.70 -9.60
N THR A 158 -3.71 5.95 -10.03
CA THR A 158 -5.08 6.44 -10.13
C THR A 158 -5.81 6.18 -8.83
N LEU A 159 -6.14 7.26 -8.11
CA LEU A 159 -6.82 7.23 -6.81
C LEU A 159 -8.24 7.78 -6.94
N PRO A 160 -9.19 7.30 -6.13
CA PRO A 160 -10.53 7.88 -6.06
C PRO A 160 -10.48 9.26 -5.41
N LEU A 161 -11.27 10.19 -5.96
CA LEU A 161 -11.56 11.48 -5.35
C LEU A 161 -12.83 11.32 -4.51
N VAL A 162 -12.66 11.06 -3.21
CA VAL A 162 -13.77 10.77 -2.29
C VAL A 162 -14.19 12.06 -1.59
N LEU A 163 -15.46 12.46 -1.71
CA LEU A 163 -16.01 13.62 -1.00
C LEU A 163 -16.22 13.33 0.49
N GLY A 164 -16.55 12.09 0.82
CA GLY A 164 -16.86 11.66 2.18
C GLY A 164 -17.40 10.23 2.18
N TRP A 165 -18.02 9.84 3.28
CA TRP A 165 -18.52 8.48 3.47
C TRP A 165 -19.86 8.42 4.19
N CYS A 166 -20.59 7.33 3.96
CA CYS A 166 -21.81 6.98 4.65
C CYS A 166 -21.56 5.70 5.46
N TRP A 167 -21.83 5.75 6.76
CA TRP A 167 -21.88 4.57 7.62
C TRP A 167 -23.33 4.12 7.75
N LEU A 168 -23.58 2.84 7.50
CA LEU A 168 -24.93 2.28 7.50
C LEU A 168 -24.91 0.87 8.09
N PRO A 169 -25.86 0.50 8.96
CA PRO A 169 -26.09 -0.90 9.31
C PRO A 169 -26.35 -1.74 8.05
N ALA A 170 -25.84 -2.97 8.00
CA ALA A 170 -26.01 -3.85 6.85
C ALA A 170 -27.48 -4.08 6.46
N GLU A 171 -28.39 -4.16 7.43
CA GLU A 171 -29.82 -4.30 7.19
C GLU A 171 -30.45 -3.06 6.54
N GLU A 172 -30.01 -1.86 6.94
CA GLU A 172 -30.48 -0.61 6.37
C GLU A 172 -29.97 -0.45 4.94
N ALA A 173 -28.69 -0.77 4.71
CA ALA A 173 -28.10 -0.79 3.38
C ALA A 173 -28.83 -1.71 2.38
N ALA A 174 -29.44 -2.80 2.87
CA ALA A 174 -30.24 -3.70 2.03
C ALA A 174 -31.59 -3.10 1.62
N ARG A 175 -32.11 -2.11 2.37
CA ARG A 175 -33.42 -1.49 2.15
C ARG A 175 -33.35 -0.18 1.37
N ILE A 176 -32.14 0.37 1.16
CA ILE A 176 -31.95 1.62 0.41
C ILE A 176 -32.45 1.48 -1.03
N THR A 177 -33.24 2.45 -1.45
CA THR A 177 -33.86 2.58 -2.76
C THR A 177 -33.52 3.91 -3.44
N PRO A 178 -33.70 4.01 -4.77
CA PRO A 178 -33.61 5.30 -5.45
C PRO A 178 -34.60 6.32 -4.86
N GLY A 179 -34.10 7.51 -4.55
CA GLY A 179 -34.83 8.58 -3.87
C GLY A 179 -34.33 8.83 -2.45
N ASP A 180 -33.82 7.81 -1.77
CA ASP A 180 -33.30 7.92 -0.41
C ASP A 180 -32.07 8.84 -0.35
N ALA A 181 -31.91 9.57 0.75
CA ALA A 181 -30.78 10.44 0.99
C ALA A 181 -29.90 9.87 2.10
N LEU A 182 -28.62 9.63 1.80
CA LEU A 182 -27.65 9.10 2.76
C LEU A 182 -26.76 10.24 3.24
N PRO A 183 -26.70 10.52 4.55
CA PRO A 183 -25.87 11.60 5.08
C PRO A 183 -24.38 11.31 4.83
N LEU A 184 -23.66 12.33 4.38
CA LEU A 184 -22.21 12.28 4.15
C LEU A 184 -21.46 12.80 5.36
N GLN A 185 -20.55 11.97 5.86
CA GLN A 185 -19.59 12.33 6.87
C GLN A 185 -18.23 12.62 6.23
N GLY A 186 -17.42 13.45 6.90
CA GLY A 186 -16.06 13.78 6.47
C GLY A 186 -15.97 14.73 5.27
N MET A 187 -17.08 15.14 4.69
CA MET A 187 -17.08 16.13 3.61
C MET A 187 -16.76 17.52 4.14
N ALA A 188 -15.88 18.24 3.43
CA ALA A 188 -15.59 19.64 3.72
C ALA A 188 -16.82 20.54 3.47
N PRO A 189 -16.85 21.77 4.02
CA PRO A 189 -17.94 22.71 3.78
C PRO A 189 -18.17 22.99 2.29
N GLN A 190 -17.11 22.94 1.48
CA GLN A 190 -17.14 23.08 0.03
C GLN A 190 -16.78 21.74 -0.65
N PRO A 191 -17.39 21.42 -1.80
CA PRO A 191 -17.17 20.16 -2.53
C PRO A 191 -15.89 20.18 -3.38
N ASP A 192 -14.82 20.81 -2.88
CA ASP A 192 -13.53 21.00 -3.56
C ASP A 192 -12.37 20.23 -2.89
N CYS A 193 -12.62 19.66 -1.71
CA CYS A 193 -11.67 18.87 -0.94
C CYS A 193 -12.05 17.39 -0.98
N PHE A 194 -11.10 16.56 -1.35
CA PHE A 194 -11.29 15.13 -1.56
C PHE A 194 -10.32 14.31 -0.72
N TRP A 195 -10.79 13.23 -0.13
CA TRP A 195 -9.95 12.18 0.44
C TRP A 195 -9.42 11.30 -0.69
N LEU A 196 -8.14 10.92 -0.61
CA LEU A 196 -7.48 10.02 -1.59
C LEU A 196 -7.32 8.58 -1.09
N SER A 197 -7.50 8.38 0.21
CA SER A 197 -7.22 7.16 0.95
C SER A 197 -8.38 6.79 1.88
N SER A 198 -8.22 5.69 2.61
CA SER A 198 -9.19 5.19 3.60
C SER A 198 -9.54 6.26 4.66
N PRO A 199 -10.73 6.22 5.28
CA PRO A 199 -11.09 7.05 6.43
C PRO A 199 -10.06 7.04 7.59
N ASP A 200 -9.23 6.01 7.67
CA ASP A 200 -8.20 5.82 8.72
C ASP A 200 -6.86 6.50 8.40
N SER A 201 -6.67 7.06 7.20
CA SER A 201 -5.42 7.71 6.79
C SER A 201 -5.75 9.09 6.20
N PRO A 202 -5.78 10.16 7.02
CA PRO A 202 -6.45 11.41 6.69
C PRO A 202 -5.59 12.34 5.85
N GLU A 203 -5.49 12.05 4.57
CA GLU A 203 -4.84 12.91 3.59
C GLU A 203 -5.90 13.43 2.60
N GLN A 204 -6.09 14.75 2.61
CA GLN A 204 -7.01 15.43 1.71
C GLN A 204 -6.26 16.22 0.64
N LEU A 205 -6.85 16.26 -0.53
CA LEU A 205 -6.44 17.04 -1.68
C LEU A 205 -7.54 18.03 -2.01
N ARG A 206 -7.23 19.33 -1.98
CA ARG A 206 -8.10 20.35 -2.53
C ARG A 206 -7.72 20.60 -3.99
N LEU A 207 -8.68 20.44 -4.90
CA LEU A 207 -8.45 20.72 -6.32
C LEU A 207 -8.57 22.21 -6.59
N ASN A 208 -7.59 22.77 -7.31
CA ASN A 208 -7.72 24.11 -7.88
C ASN A 208 -8.43 24.03 -9.24
N ASP A 209 -8.07 23.01 -10.02
CA ASP A 209 -8.66 22.65 -11.31
C ASP A 209 -8.43 21.15 -11.61
N ALA A 210 -8.62 20.73 -12.86
CA ALA A 210 -8.44 19.34 -13.28
C ALA A 210 -6.96 18.90 -13.40
N GLU A 211 -6.01 19.84 -13.35
CA GLU A 211 -4.58 19.59 -13.58
C GLU A 211 -3.71 19.91 -12.35
N SER A 212 -4.29 20.56 -11.34
CA SER A 212 -3.58 21.01 -10.14
C SER A 212 -4.41 20.95 -8.86
N GLY A 213 -3.72 20.71 -7.75
CA GLY A 213 -4.32 20.74 -6.42
C GLY A 213 -3.28 20.99 -5.33
N VAL A 214 -3.76 21.19 -4.11
CA VAL A 214 -2.95 21.38 -2.92
C VAL A 214 -3.33 20.38 -1.84
N VAL A 215 -2.32 19.75 -1.25
CA VAL A 215 -2.51 18.86 -0.11
C VAL A 215 -2.95 19.69 1.09
N VAL A 216 -4.05 19.31 1.72
CA VAL A 216 -4.61 20.02 2.88
C VAL A 216 -4.57 19.13 4.11
N ARG A 217 -4.34 19.75 5.27
CA ARG A 217 -4.42 19.05 6.54
C ARG A 217 -5.88 18.88 6.92
N ALA A 218 -6.36 17.64 6.91
CA ALA A 218 -7.68 17.33 7.41
C ALA A 218 -7.63 17.13 8.93
N THR A 219 -8.63 17.66 9.63
CA THR A 219 -8.98 17.14 10.96
C THR A 219 -9.81 15.89 10.71
N LEU A 220 -9.38 14.75 11.26
CA LEU A 220 -10.22 13.56 11.25
C LEU A 220 -11.58 13.93 11.84
N PRO A 221 -12.69 13.68 11.15
CA PRO A 221 -13.98 13.80 11.79
C PRO A 221 -13.98 12.88 13.02
N THR A 222 -14.52 13.36 14.13
CA THR A 222 -14.71 12.56 15.34
C THR A 222 -15.78 11.50 15.04
N VAL A 223 -15.40 10.42 14.36
CA VAL A 223 -16.31 9.31 14.10
C VAL A 223 -16.42 8.53 15.40
N ALA A 224 -17.64 8.37 15.92
CA ALA A 224 -17.89 7.43 16.99
C ALA A 224 -17.47 6.01 16.51
N PRO A 225 -16.89 5.15 17.37
CA PRO A 225 -16.55 3.80 16.95
C PRO A 225 -17.80 3.12 16.36
N THR A 226 -17.68 2.72 15.09
CA THR A 226 -18.75 2.11 14.31
C THR A 226 -19.11 0.75 14.90
N ALA A 227 -20.39 0.39 14.86
CA ALA A 227 -20.81 -0.93 15.30
C ALA A 227 -20.20 -2.01 14.37
N PRO A 228 -19.93 -3.24 14.87
CA PRO A 228 -19.25 -4.29 14.09
C PRO A 228 -19.93 -4.63 12.75
N ASP A 229 -21.23 -4.36 12.62
CA ASP A 229 -22.06 -4.75 11.49
C ASP A 229 -22.36 -3.59 10.52
N GLU A 230 -21.71 -2.44 10.70
CA GLU A 230 -21.85 -1.31 9.78
C GLU A 230 -20.99 -1.45 8.54
N ILE A 231 -21.52 -1.01 7.40
CA ILE A 231 -20.80 -0.88 6.15
C ILE A 231 -20.42 0.59 5.93
N CYS A 232 -19.21 0.80 5.43
CA CYS A 232 -18.75 2.09 4.93
C CYS A 232 -18.94 2.15 3.42
N LEU A 233 -19.66 3.16 2.95
CA LEU A 233 -19.77 3.51 1.53
C LEU A 233 -19.02 4.82 1.29
N LEU A 234 -18.09 4.81 0.34
CA LEU A 234 -17.33 5.99 -0.05
C LEU A 234 -18.04 6.70 -1.19
N ALA A 235 -18.25 8.02 -1.06
CA ALA A 235 -18.84 8.84 -2.12
C ALA A 235 -17.75 9.41 -3.02
N GLU A 236 -17.47 8.70 -4.10
CA GLU A 236 -16.50 9.06 -5.13
C GLU A 236 -17.11 10.06 -6.13
N ALA A 237 -16.48 11.22 -6.29
CA ALA A 237 -16.83 12.20 -7.31
C ALA A 237 -16.07 12.02 -8.62
N GLY A 238 -14.98 11.23 -8.59
CA GLY A 238 -14.12 11.02 -9.74
C GLY A 238 -12.86 10.25 -9.38
N ARG A 239 -11.87 10.36 -10.25
CA ARG A 239 -10.53 9.77 -10.09
C ARG A 239 -9.47 10.82 -10.36
N VAL A 240 -8.31 10.66 -9.74
CA VAL A 240 -7.12 11.49 -9.97
C VAL A 240 -5.92 10.60 -10.24
N SER A 241 -5.14 10.92 -11.25
CA SER A 241 -3.82 10.34 -11.47
C SER A 241 -2.75 11.23 -10.87
N LEU A 242 -1.90 10.64 -10.04
CA LEU A 242 -0.80 11.29 -9.33
C LEU A 242 0.50 10.52 -9.55
N LYS A 243 1.61 11.23 -9.71
CA LYS A 243 2.94 10.60 -9.80
C LYS A 243 3.36 10.01 -8.46
N ALA A 244 4.04 8.86 -8.48
CA ALA A 244 4.58 8.23 -7.29
C ALA A 244 5.50 9.18 -6.50
N GLU A 245 6.30 10.00 -7.18
CA GLU A 245 7.15 11.01 -6.52
C GLU A 245 6.34 11.99 -5.65
N SER A 246 5.21 12.50 -6.16
CA SER A 246 4.34 13.42 -5.42
C SER A 246 3.71 12.75 -4.20
N LEU A 247 3.29 11.49 -4.33
CA LEU A 247 2.78 10.70 -3.20
C LEU A 247 3.85 10.46 -2.12
N GLY A 248 5.13 10.36 -2.50
CA GLY A 248 6.23 10.16 -1.58
C GLY A 248 6.59 11.38 -0.73
N GLN A 249 6.14 12.56 -1.12
CA GLN A 249 6.39 13.84 -0.44
C GLN A 249 5.10 14.42 0.17
N TRP A 250 4.06 13.60 0.29
CA TRP A 250 2.72 14.05 0.62
C TRP A 250 2.67 14.74 1.99
N ALA A 251 2.46 16.05 1.97
CA ALA A 251 2.46 16.89 3.16
C ALA A 251 1.57 18.12 2.95
N PRO A 252 0.88 18.62 4.00
CA PRO A 252 0.06 19.82 3.88
C PRO A 252 0.82 21.02 3.30
N GLY A 253 0.19 21.69 2.33
CA GLY A 253 0.78 22.81 1.59
C GLY A 253 1.55 22.40 0.33
N LEU A 254 1.75 21.10 0.08
CA LEU A 254 2.33 20.63 -1.18
C LEU A 254 1.39 20.94 -2.35
N GLU A 255 1.88 21.69 -3.32
CA GLU A 255 1.25 21.84 -4.64
C GLU A 255 1.61 20.64 -5.50
N THR A 256 0.62 20.04 -6.15
CA THR A 256 0.82 18.83 -6.96
C THR A 256 0.17 18.98 -8.33
N SER A 257 0.94 18.62 -9.36
CA SER A 257 0.41 18.40 -10.70
C SER A 257 -0.29 17.05 -10.74
N LEU A 258 -1.46 17.01 -11.34
CA LEU A 258 -2.33 15.85 -11.33
C LEU A 258 -3.15 15.80 -12.63
N ASN A 259 -3.94 14.74 -12.79
CA ASN A 259 -4.97 14.68 -13.82
C ASN A 259 -6.25 14.13 -13.19
N ALA A 260 -7.22 15.01 -12.93
CA ALA A 260 -8.50 14.67 -12.34
C ALA A 260 -9.59 14.52 -13.41
N CYS A 261 -10.36 13.44 -13.29
CA CYS A 261 -11.52 13.17 -14.11
C CYS A 261 -12.75 12.99 -13.22
N ALA A 262 -13.73 13.87 -13.38
CA ALA A 262 -14.99 13.80 -12.65
C ALA A 262 -15.92 12.75 -13.27
N TYR A 263 -16.65 12.04 -12.43
CA TYR A 263 -17.75 11.21 -12.87
C TYR A 263 -18.98 12.07 -13.21
N PRO A 264 -19.84 11.62 -14.13
CA PRO A 264 -21.10 12.32 -14.42
C PRO A 264 -22.08 12.31 -13.23
N ARG A 265 -21.92 11.36 -12.29
CA ARG A 265 -22.68 11.23 -11.04
C ARG A 265 -21.76 10.74 -9.94
N LEU A 266 -22.11 11.03 -8.69
CA LEU A 266 -21.39 10.45 -7.56
C LEU A 266 -21.57 8.94 -7.56
N GLN A 267 -20.48 8.22 -7.33
CA GLN A 267 -20.47 6.78 -7.14
C GLN A 267 -20.34 6.48 -5.66
N LEU A 268 -21.25 5.68 -5.11
CA LEU A 268 -21.08 5.10 -3.79
C LEU A 268 -20.42 3.73 -3.96
N SER A 269 -19.25 3.54 -3.36
CA SER A 269 -18.49 2.29 -3.47
C SER A 269 -18.26 1.65 -2.11
N ARG A 270 -18.29 0.31 -2.07
CA ARG A 270 -17.93 -0.48 -0.88
C ARG A 270 -16.65 -1.23 -1.19
N ARG A 271 -15.55 -0.89 -0.51
CA ARG A 271 -14.21 -1.44 -0.80
C ARG A 271 -13.86 -1.33 -2.30
N GLY A 272 -14.30 -0.21 -2.89
CA GLY A 272 -14.22 0.17 -4.31
C GLY A 272 -14.95 -0.72 -5.31
N THR A 273 -15.84 -1.60 -4.85
CA THR A 273 -16.91 -2.14 -5.69
C THR A 273 -18.06 -1.14 -5.72
N LEU A 274 -18.49 -0.74 -6.93
CA LEU A 274 -19.61 0.17 -7.11
C LEU A 274 -20.90 -0.43 -6.49
N TRP A 275 -21.56 0.36 -5.65
CA TRP A 275 -22.75 -0.03 -4.89
C TRP A 275 -23.98 0.78 -5.32
N ALA A 276 -23.84 2.08 -5.53
CA ALA A 276 -24.92 2.92 -6.07
C ALA A 276 -24.35 4.13 -6.81
N GLU A 277 -25.25 4.84 -7.50
CA GLU A 277 -24.97 6.15 -8.07
C GLU A 277 -25.95 7.16 -7.46
N GLY A 278 -25.49 8.39 -7.26
CA GLY A 278 -26.29 9.43 -6.64
C GLY A 278 -25.91 10.85 -7.07
N THR A 279 -26.66 11.80 -6.54
CA THR A 279 -26.40 13.23 -6.68
C THR A 279 -26.14 13.83 -5.31
N LEU A 280 -25.15 14.72 -5.23
CA LEU A 280 -24.89 15.49 -4.02
C LEU A 280 -26.10 16.38 -3.71
N LEU A 281 -26.48 16.43 -2.43
CA LEU A 281 -27.57 17.24 -1.90
C LEU A 281 -27.06 18.00 -0.69
N GLN A 282 -27.29 19.32 -0.66
CA GLN A 282 -27.09 20.13 0.53
C GLN A 282 -28.37 20.13 1.36
N LEU A 283 -28.24 19.78 2.63
CA LEU A 283 -29.28 19.81 3.66
C LEU A 283 -28.94 20.90 4.68
N ASP A 284 -29.90 21.24 5.54
CA ASP A 284 -29.71 22.25 6.59
C ASP A 284 -28.62 21.84 7.61
N ASP A 285 -28.43 20.53 7.80
CA ASP A 285 -27.51 19.92 8.77
C ASP A 285 -26.23 19.34 8.13
N GLY A 286 -26.05 19.48 6.81
CA GLY A 286 -24.83 19.05 6.13
C GLY A 286 -25.03 18.59 4.69
N TRP A 287 -24.20 17.64 4.27
CA TRP A 287 -24.24 17.08 2.92
C TRP A 287 -24.81 15.67 2.94
N ALA A 288 -25.49 15.29 1.86
CA ALA A 288 -26.02 13.95 1.65
C ALA A 288 -25.87 13.52 0.19
N VAL A 289 -25.90 12.21 -0.06
CA VAL A 289 -26.04 11.64 -1.40
C VAL A 289 -27.47 11.16 -1.58
N ARG A 290 -28.21 11.78 -2.49
CA ARG A 290 -29.49 11.23 -2.93
C ARG A 290 -29.24 10.12 -3.94
N ILE A 291 -29.71 8.92 -3.62
CA ILE A 291 -29.57 7.74 -4.45
C ILE A 291 -30.41 7.89 -5.70
N THR A 292 -29.79 7.72 -6.86
CA THR A 292 -30.48 7.75 -8.16
C THR A 292 -30.57 6.37 -8.78
N ARG A 293 -29.62 5.48 -8.44
CA ARG A 293 -29.57 4.12 -8.96
C ARG A 293 -28.86 3.22 -7.96
N ARG A 294 -29.45 2.06 -7.69
CA ARG A 294 -28.80 0.99 -6.93
C ARG A 294 -28.18 -0.01 -7.89
N ILE A 295 -26.94 -0.42 -7.63
CA ILE A 295 -26.28 -1.47 -8.41
C ILE A 295 -26.60 -2.83 -7.75
N PRO A 296 -27.18 -3.79 -8.50
CA PRO A 296 -27.40 -5.14 -8.00
C PRO A 296 -26.07 -5.77 -7.57
N ALA A 297 -26.07 -6.54 -6.49
CA ALA A 297 -24.94 -7.39 -6.18
C ALA A 297 -24.74 -8.37 -7.35
N VAL A 298 -23.53 -8.44 -7.90
CA VAL A 298 -23.18 -9.51 -8.85
C VAL A 298 -23.29 -10.81 -8.06
N PRO A 299 -24.08 -11.81 -8.49
CA PRO A 299 -24.10 -13.09 -7.82
C PRO A 299 -22.68 -13.65 -7.86
N THR A 300 -22.08 -13.86 -6.69
CA THR A 300 -20.87 -14.65 -6.55
C THR A 300 -21.21 -16.03 -7.09
N GLU A 301 -20.58 -16.47 -8.19
CA GLU A 301 -20.63 -17.86 -8.60
C GLU A 301 -20.21 -18.68 -7.37
N GLN A 302 -21.16 -19.45 -6.83
CA GLN A 302 -20.90 -20.33 -5.72
C GLN A 302 -19.83 -21.32 -6.16
N GLU A 303 -18.75 -21.34 -5.38
CA GLU A 303 -17.74 -22.40 -5.38
C GLU A 303 -18.45 -23.77 -5.37
N GLY A 304 -18.22 -24.53 -6.43
CA GLY A 304 -18.41 -25.98 -6.48
C GLY A 304 -17.06 -26.67 -6.49
#